data_AF-A0A939FJ29-F1
#
_entry.id   AF-A0A939FJ29-F1
#
_cell.length_a   1.000
_cell.length_b   1.000
_cell.length_c   1.000
_cell.angle_alpha   90.00
_cell.angle_beta   90.00
_cell.angle_gamma   90.00
#
_symmetry.space_group_name_H-M   'P 1'
#
loop_
_entity.id
_entity.type
_entity.pdbx_description
1 polymer ?
#
loop_
_entity_poly.entity_id
_entity_poly.type
_entity_poly.pdbx_seq_one_letter_code
_entity_poly.pdbx_strand_id
1 'polypeptide(L)'
;NCSKQYQRTIIVNDVDITAPGKAIAGINTNYGDTVSLRNIRIHGDSSKKIKTCVRYTGNSTGAEPKETGSGPDGTYCKFTASDISYE
;
A
#
# COMPACT_ATOMS: atom_id res chain seq x y z
N ASN A 1 -9.28 13.08 -3.50
CA ASN A 1 -9.80 12.04 -4.42
C ASN A 1 -10.38 12.66 -5.67
N CYS A 2 -10.14 12.00 -6.80
CA CYS A 2 -10.61 12.40 -8.12
C CYS A 2 -12.13 12.29 -8.25
N SER A 3 -12.73 13.15 -9.07
CA SER A 3 -14.16 13.21 -9.37
C SER A 3 -14.70 11.94 -10.03
N LYS A 4 -13.89 11.29 -10.87
CA LYS A 4 -14.15 9.95 -11.40
C LYS A 4 -13.07 8.99 -10.91
N GLN A 5 -13.50 7.88 -10.33
CA GLN A 5 -12.63 6.83 -9.81
C GLN A 5 -12.73 5.58 -10.69
N TYR A 6 -11.65 4.83 -10.74
CA TYR A 6 -11.55 3.57 -11.48
C TYR A 6 -10.87 2.56 -10.58
N GLN A 7 -11.12 1.29 -10.86
CA GLN A 7 -10.34 0.20 -10.29
C GLN A 7 -8.89 0.29 -10.79
N ARG A 8 -7.94 0.14 -9.88
CA ARG A 8 -6.50 0.14 -10.16
C ARG A 8 -5.87 -1.15 -9.68
N THR A 9 -4.94 -1.68 -10.47
CA THR A 9 -4.10 -2.81 -10.07
C THR A 9 -2.65 -2.35 -10.11
N ILE A 10 -1.96 -2.49 -8.97
CA ILE A 10 -0.59 -2.04 -8.78
C ILE A 10 0.29 -3.27 -8.54
N ILE A 11 1.43 -3.33 -9.21
CA ILE A 11 2.47 -4.33 -8.96
C ILE A 11 3.77 -3.57 -8.75
N VAL A 12 4.36 -3.72 -7.55
CA VAL A 12 5.70 -3.22 -7.25
C VAL A 12 6.58 -4.45 -7.06
N ASN A 13 7.61 -4.55 -7.89
CA ASN A 13 8.48 -5.70 -7.93
C ASN A 13 9.94 -5.25 -7.97
N ASP A 14 10.75 -5.80 -7.06
CA ASP A 14 12.18 -5.59 -6.99
C ASP A 14 12.59 -4.11 -6.83
N VAL A 15 12.24 -3.55 -5.67
CA VAL A 15 12.43 -2.13 -5.37
C VAL A 15 13.06 -1.92 -4.00
N ASP A 16 14.00 -0.97 -3.94
CA ASP A 16 14.61 -0.46 -2.72
C ASP A 16 13.88 0.80 -2.23
N ILE A 17 13.56 0.83 -0.94
CA ILE A 17 12.84 1.94 -0.28
C ILE A 17 13.65 2.39 0.92
N THR A 18 14.04 3.66 0.96
CA THR A 18 14.87 4.19 2.06
C THR A 18 14.04 5.04 3.01
N ALA A 19 14.20 4.82 4.31
CA ALA A 19 13.62 5.66 5.35
C ALA A 19 14.17 7.09 5.31
N PRO A 20 13.39 8.09 5.76
CA PRO A 20 12.03 7.98 6.31
C PRO A 20 10.95 7.91 5.23
N GLY A 21 9.86 7.19 5.53
CA GLY A 21 8.67 7.13 4.70
C GLY A 21 7.40 6.93 5.55
N LYS A 22 6.23 7.14 4.95
CA LYS A 22 4.94 6.89 5.61
C LYS A 22 4.31 5.58 5.19
N ALA A 23 4.22 5.36 3.88
CA ALA A 23 3.68 4.16 3.30
C ALA A 23 4.25 3.89 1.91
N ILE A 24 4.29 2.63 1.48
CA ILE A 24 4.70 2.25 0.12
C ILE A 24 3.56 2.42 -0.87
N ALA A 25 2.37 1.91 -0.52
CA ALA A 25 1.19 1.98 -1.37
C ALA A 25 -0.08 2.25 -0.55
N GLY A 26 -1.02 2.95 -1.18
CA GLY A 26 -2.37 3.20 -0.67
C GLY A 26 -3.41 2.79 -1.72
N ILE A 27 -4.43 2.03 -1.33
CA ILE A 27 -5.46 1.51 -2.24
C ILE A 27 -6.88 1.75 -1.70
N ASN A 28 -7.86 1.92 -2.59
CA ASN A 28 -9.27 2.04 -2.22
C ASN A 28 -10.00 0.70 -2.41
N THR A 29 -10.30 0.01 -1.32
CA THR A 29 -10.85 -1.35 -1.39
C THR A 29 -12.28 -1.38 -1.94
N ASN A 30 -13.08 -0.33 -1.68
CA ASN A 30 -14.44 -0.19 -2.20
C ASN A 30 -14.51 0.01 -3.72
N TYR A 31 -13.40 0.39 -4.37
CA TYR A 31 -13.29 0.42 -5.84
C TYR A 31 -12.62 -0.83 -6.41
N GLY A 32 -12.29 -1.82 -5.56
CA GLY A 32 -11.61 -3.04 -5.98
C GLY A 32 -10.12 -2.86 -6.27
N ASP A 33 -9.51 -1.78 -5.79
CA ASP A 33 -8.07 -1.54 -5.99
C ASP A 33 -7.26 -2.67 -5.36
N THR A 34 -6.20 -3.10 -6.03
CA THR A 34 -5.28 -4.10 -5.48
C THR A 34 -3.83 -3.68 -5.66
N VAL A 35 -2.97 -4.09 -4.72
CA VAL A 35 -1.52 -3.98 -4.82
C VAL A 35 -0.87 -5.32 -4.54
N SER A 36 0.13 -5.68 -5.33
CA SER A 36 1.05 -6.78 -5.06
C SER A 36 2.45 -6.22 -4.85
N LEU A 37 3.10 -6.62 -3.77
CA LEU A 37 4.48 -6.27 -3.46
C LEU A 37 5.32 -7.54 -3.57
N ARG A 38 6.48 -7.45 -4.22
CA ARG A 38 7.41 -8.57 -4.42
C ARG A 38 8.84 -8.05 -4.33
N ASN A 39 9.71 -8.77 -3.63
CA ASN A 39 11.14 -8.45 -3.51
C ASN A 39 11.38 -6.99 -3.09
N ILE A 40 10.67 -6.49 -2.08
CA ILE A 40 10.84 -5.13 -1.57
C ILE A 40 11.89 -5.13 -0.47
N ARG A 41 12.87 -4.22 -0.57
CA ARG A 41 13.91 -4.03 0.44
C ARG A 41 13.76 -2.65 1.08
N ILE A 42 13.50 -2.62 2.38
CA ILE A 42 13.28 -1.37 3.12
C ILE A 42 14.52 -1.07 3.97
N HIS A 43 15.23 -0.01 3.61
CA HIS A 43 16.50 0.39 4.23
C HIS A 43 16.29 1.45 5.31
N GLY A 44 16.91 1.27 6.47
CA GLY A 44 16.92 2.27 7.54
C GLY A 44 15.59 2.40 8.30
N ASP A 45 14.66 1.46 8.12
CA ASP A 45 13.38 1.40 8.83
C ASP A 45 13.31 0.19 9.79
N SER A 46 14.34 0.00 10.60
CA SER A 46 14.42 -1.12 11.56
C SER A 46 13.24 -1.17 12.54
N SER A 47 12.63 -0.01 12.82
CA SER A 47 11.42 0.12 13.65
C SER A 47 10.11 -0.15 12.89
N LYS A 48 10.18 -0.50 11.59
CA LYS A 48 9.04 -0.83 10.71
C LYS A 48 7.94 0.24 10.73
N LYS A 49 8.33 1.51 10.66
CA LYS A 49 7.41 2.65 10.69
C LYS A 49 6.73 2.89 9.34
N ILE A 50 7.35 2.48 8.24
CA ILE A 50 6.77 2.58 6.90
C ILE A 50 5.67 1.51 6.76
N LYS A 51 4.43 1.95 6.53
CA LYS A 51 3.31 1.03 6.26
C LYS A 51 3.46 0.43 4.85
N THR A 52 3.49 -0.89 4.73
CA THR A 52 3.69 -1.54 3.42
C THR A 52 2.52 -1.35 2.47
N CYS A 53 1.29 -1.49 2.96
CA CYS A 53 0.07 -1.23 2.19
C CYS A 53 -0.96 -0.59 3.12
N VAL A 54 -1.57 0.50 2.69
CA VAL A 54 -2.65 1.17 3.45
C VAL A 54 -3.94 1.06 2.66
N ARG A 55 -5.01 0.67 3.35
CA ARG A 55 -6.34 0.47 2.77
C ARG A 55 -7.24 1.62 3.16
N TYR A 56 -8.04 2.06 2.21
CA TYR A 56 -8.95 3.19 2.36
C TYR A 56 -10.35 2.86 1.84
N THR A 57 -11.34 3.60 2.35
CA THR A 57 -12.63 3.78 1.67
C THR A 57 -12.55 5.04 0.82
N GLY A 58 -12.30 4.87 -0.47
CA GLY A 58 -12.23 5.95 -1.44
C GLY A 58 -13.58 6.63 -1.64
N ASN A 59 -13.57 7.91 -1.99
CA ASN A 59 -14.78 8.68 -2.30
C ASN A 59 -14.59 9.49 -3.61
N SER A 60 -15.60 10.22 -4.07
CA SER A 60 -15.53 11.12 -5.25
C SER A 60 -15.86 12.59 -4.94
N THR A 61 -16.02 12.94 -3.66
CA THR A 61 -16.44 14.27 -3.19
C THR A 61 -15.30 15.28 -2.96
N GLY A 62 -14.04 14.87 -3.15
CA GLY A 62 -12.85 15.66 -2.78
C GLY A 62 -12.39 15.49 -1.32
N ALA A 63 -13.18 14.85 -0.45
CA ALA A 63 -12.84 14.64 0.95
C ALA A 63 -11.72 13.60 1.14
N GLU A 64 -10.91 13.74 2.19
CA GLU A 64 -9.89 12.74 2.50
C GLU A 64 -10.52 11.37 2.77
N PRO A 65 -10.09 10.30 2.09
CA PRO A 65 -10.66 8.97 2.28
C PRO A 65 -10.27 8.39 3.64
N LYS A 66 -11.19 7.67 4.27
CA LYS A 66 -10.98 7.06 5.59
C LYS A 66 -10.03 5.87 5.49
N GLU A 67 -8.97 5.85 6.30
CA GLU A 67 -8.12 4.67 6.47
C GLU A 67 -8.91 3.54 7.17
N THR A 68 -8.84 2.34 6.60
CA THR A 68 -9.54 1.14 7.10
C THR A 68 -8.59 0.07 7.61
N GLY A 69 -7.30 0.17 7.32
CA GLY A 69 -6.27 -0.72 7.86
C GLY A 69 -4.96 -0.66 7.09
N SER A 70 -3.98 -1.44 7.52
CA SER A 70 -2.70 -1.55 6.83
C SER A 70 -2.16 -2.99 6.86
N GLY A 71 -1.10 -3.23 6.09
CA GLY A 71 -0.43 -4.52 5.95
C GLY A 71 -1.07 -5.45 4.91
N PRO A 72 -0.54 -6.67 4.75
CA PRO A 72 -1.10 -7.66 3.85
C PRO A 72 -2.46 -8.14 4.35
N ASP A 73 -3.40 -8.37 3.44
CA ASP A 73 -4.74 -8.90 3.76
C ASP A 73 -5.20 -10.04 2.83
N GLY A 74 -4.35 -10.43 1.88
CA GLY A 74 -4.61 -11.53 0.95
C GLY A 74 -5.65 -11.23 -0.14
N THR A 75 -6.41 -10.15 -0.04
CA THR A 75 -7.50 -9.82 -0.98
C THR A 75 -7.18 -8.57 -1.80
N TYR A 76 -6.77 -7.49 -1.15
CA TYR A 76 -6.48 -6.21 -1.77
C TYR A 76 -4.99 -5.87 -1.69
N CYS A 77 -4.38 -6.07 -0.53
CA CYS A 77 -2.93 -6.03 -0.30
C CYS A 77 -2.39 -7.46 -0.42
N LYS A 78 -1.99 -7.83 -1.64
CA LYS A 78 -1.65 -9.19 -2.06
C LYS A 78 -0.14 -9.45 -2.01
N PHE A 79 0.37 -9.63 -0.80
CA PHE A 79 1.76 -10.02 -0.56
C PHE A 79 1.86 -10.70 0.81
N THR A 80 3.03 -11.25 1.10
CA THR A 80 3.35 -11.94 2.35
C THR A 80 4.53 -11.28 3.05
N ALA A 81 4.82 -11.69 4.28
CA ALA A 81 5.97 -11.16 5.02
C ALA A 81 7.31 -11.46 4.31
N SER A 82 7.42 -12.56 3.54
CA SER A 82 8.64 -12.90 2.80
C SER A 82 8.88 -12.03 1.56
N ASP A 83 7.88 -11.28 1.10
CA ASP A 83 8.05 -10.34 -0.02
C ASP A 83 8.70 -9.02 0.40
N ILE A 84 8.89 -8.79 1.71
CA ILE A 84 9.42 -7.56 2.29
C ILE A 84 10.61 -7.89 3.22
N SER A 85 11.79 -7.36 2.93
CA SER A 85 12.92 -7.32 3.86
C SER A 85 13.09 -5.94 4.48
N TYR A 86 13.67 -5.92 5.68
CA TYR A 86 14.07 -4.70 6.38
C TYR A 86 15.56 -4.81 6.65
N GLU A 87 16.31 -3.81 6.21
CA GLU A 87 17.78 -3.72 6.27
C GLU A 87 18.23 -2.50 7.08
#